data_AF-A0A1F5H2H0-F1
#
_entry.id   AF-A0A1F5H2H0-F1
#
_cell.length_a   1.000
_cell.length_b   1.000
_cell.length_c   1.000
_cell.angle_alpha   90.00
_cell.angle_beta   90.00
_cell.angle_gamma   90.00
#
_symmetry.space_group_name_H-M   'P 1'
#
loop_
_entity.id
_entity.type
_entity.pdbx_description
1 polymer ?
#
loop_
_entity_poly.entity_id
_entity_poly.type
_entity_poly.pdbx_seq_one_letter_code
_entity_poly.pdbx_strand_id
1 'polypeptide(L)'
;MDSQTTFFIIGALVIIGFGLIYLQIKKLVDSKSQDETTKLLTQLISDMRGSMDKTTDSMVRNTRAINERLDRAAQVISTVSKSVGEMTELGRSMRELQEFLRSPKLRGQIGEAVLKDLLSQALPKQHFHLQYAFKSGEIVDAALKLEQGIIPIDAKFPMENFRKMSKSQDEKERAAHRKSFVVDVKKHIDAISTKYIRPQEGTLDFALMYIPAEPVYYEILTNNPEIDDYAYQKRVRPVSPNTLYAYLRAIIMSLEGSRIEKQAGQILAALREIAGETDKFGSSLSVLTRHIKNAAASSDDVNTRFSRLNSKISTVQSIETKSKKSLK
;
A
#
# COMPACT_ATOMS: atom_id res chain seq x y z
N MET A 1 3.98 64.90 -80.49
CA MET A 1 4.81 64.86 -79.27
C MET A 1 6.21 64.50 -79.71
N ASP A 2 7.19 65.35 -79.43
CA ASP A 2 8.55 65.22 -79.97
C ASP A 2 9.29 64.04 -79.31
N SER A 3 10.01 63.24 -80.10
CA SER A 3 10.61 61.97 -79.65
C SER A 3 11.59 62.14 -78.48
N GLN A 4 12.17 63.34 -78.34
CA GLN A 4 13.02 63.66 -77.20
C GLN A 4 12.23 63.84 -75.90
N THR A 5 11.05 64.47 -75.95
CA THR A 5 10.22 64.71 -74.76
C THR A 5 9.71 63.41 -74.12
N THR A 6 9.39 62.41 -74.93
CA THR A 6 9.00 61.07 -74.46
C THR A 6 10.15 60.33 -73.77
N PHE A 7 11.40 60.49 -74.24
CA PHE A 7 12.57 59.85 -73.65
C PHE A 7 12.90 60.41 -72.26
N PHE A 8 12.76 61.74 -72.08
CA PHE A 8 12.96 62.39 -70.78
C PHE A 8 11.90 61.98 -69.75
N ILE A 9 10.64 61.84 -70.16
CA ILE A 9 9.55 61.43 -69.26
C ILE A 9 9.75 59.98 -68.79
N ILE A 10 10.12 59.07 -69.70
CA ILE A 10 10.42 57.68 -69.35
C ILE A 10 11.64 57.60 -68.43
N GLY A 11 12.70 58.36 -68.71
CA GLY A 11 13.87 58.44 -67.84
C GLY A 11 13.54 58.94 -66.43
N ALA A 12 12.71 59.98 -66.31
CA ALA A 12 12.27 60.51 -65.01
C ALA A 12 11.43 59.49 -64.22
N LEU A 13 10.54 58.75 -64.88
CA LEU A 13 9.72 57.71 -64.24
C LEU A 13 10.56 56.53 -63.75
N VAL A 14 11.59 56.13 -64.49
CA VAL A 14 12.53 55.08 -64.06
C VAL A 14 13.32 55.53 -62.83
N ILE A 15 13.80 56.77 -62.80
CA ILE A 15 14.56 57.31 -61.65
C ILE A 15 13.66 57.40 -60.41
N ILE A 16 12.42 57.86 -60.56
CA ILE A 16 11.44 57.92 -59.46
C ILE A 16 11.10 56.50 -58.97
N GLY A 17 10.91 55.55 -59.89
CA GLY A 17 10.66 54.15 -59.58
C GLY A 17 11.81 53.53 -58.78
N PHE A 18 13.06 53.72 -59.23
CA PHE A 18 14.25 53.27 -58.51
C PHE A 18 14.42 53.96 -57.16
N GLY A 19 14.09 55.25 -57.06
CA GLY A 19 14.10 55.99 -55.79
C GLY A 19 13.07 55.47 -54.78
N LEU A 20 11.87 55.12 -55.24
CA LEU A 20 10.83 54.52 -54.41
C LEU A 20 11.19 53.10 -53.96
N ILE A 21 11.75 52.28 -54.85
CA ILE A 21 12.26 50.94 -54.52
C ILE A 21 13.43 51.05 -53.52
N TYR A 22 14.36 51.97 -53.73
CA TYR A 22 15.46 52.24 -52.81
C TYR A 22 14.97 52.68 -51.42
N LEU A 23 13.94 53.54 -51.36
CA LEU A 23 13.32 53.95 -50.10
C LEU A 23 12.58 52.81 -49.41
N GLN A 24 11.89 51.94 -50.14
CA GLN A 24 11.24 50.75 -49.57
C GLN A 24 12.28 49.77 -49.01
N ILE A 25 13.37 49.52 -49.73
CA ILE A 25 14.46 48.65 -49.28
C ILE A 25 15.18 49.27 -48.07
N LYS A 26 15.48 50.57 -48.10
CA LYS A 26 16.09 51.27 -46.96
C LYS A 26 15.20 51.22 -45.72
N LYS A 27 13.88 51.38 -45.87
CA LYS A 27 12.91 51.30 -44.76
C LYS A 27 12.79 49.89 -44.17
N LEU A 28 12.99 48.85 -44.98
CA LEU A 28 13.07 47.45 -44.52
C LEU A 28 14.39 47.15 -43.80
N VAL A 29 15.50 47.76 -44.22
CA VAL A 29 16.85 47.55 -43.65
C VAL A 29 17.11 48.40 -42.39
N ASP A 30 16.57 49.63 -42.30
CA ASP A 30 16.73 50.51 -41.13
C ASP A 30 15.81 50.14 -39.95
N SER A 31 14.98 49.09 -40.09
CA SER A 31 14.12 48.64 -38.99
C SER A 31 14.98 47.97 -37.90
N LYS A 32 15.26 48.75 -36.84
CA LYS A 32 15.83 48.34 -35.54
C LYS A 32 15.12 47.15 -34.84
N SER A 33 14.05 46.60 -35.42
CA SER A 33 13.19 45.56 -34.83
C SER A 33 13.74 44.13 -34.97
N GLN A 34 14.63 43.87 -35.95
CA GLN A 34 15.06 42.51 -36.27
C GLN A 34 16.19 41.97 -35.38
N ASP A 35 17.11 42.83 -34.95
CA ASP A 35 18.17 42.47 -33.98
C ASP A 35 17.60 42.20 -32.58
N GLU A 36 16.49 42.86 -32.24
CA GLU A 36 15.74 42.63 -31.01
C GLU A 36 14.99 41.29 -31.07
N THR A 37 14.41 40.94 -32.23
CA THR A 37 13.67 39.68 -32.41
C THR A 37 14.59 38.45 -32.34
N THR A 38 15.78 38.49 -32.94
CA THR A 38 16.78 37.41 -32.84
C THR A 38 17.38 37.31 -31.44
N LYS A 39 17.61 38.44 -30.76
CA LYS A 39 18.03 38.45 -29.34
C LYS A 39 16.96 37.85 -28.43
N LEU A 40 15.69 38.23 -28.61
CA LEU A 40 14.56 37.68 -27.84
C LEU A 40 14.39 36.18 -28.06
N LEU A 41 14.54 35.69 -29.30
CA LEU A 41 14.52 34.25 -29.61
C LEU A 41 15.69 33.50 -28.97
N THR A 42 16.90 34.06 -29.03
CA THR A 42 18.09 33.46 -28.43
C THR A 42 17.97 33.39 -26.90
N GLN A 43 17.45 34.46 -26.28
CA GLN A 43 17.23 34.52 -24.85
C GLN A 43 16.14 33.54 -24.40
N LEU A 44 15.03 33.44 -25.14
CA LEU A 44 13.97 32.46 -24.87
C LEU A 44 14.49 31.01 -24.93
N ILE A 45 15.31 30.68 -25.94
CA ILE A 45 15.90 29.34 -26.08
C ILE A 45 16.89 29.04 -24.93
N SER A 46 17.69 30.03 -24.54
CA SER A 46 18.62 29.91 -23.41
C SER A 46 17.88 29.70 -22.08
N ASP A 47 16.82 30.47 -21.84
CA ASP A 47 15.98 30.35 -20.64
C ASP A 47 15.25 29.00 -20.61
N MET A 48 14.74 28.54 -21.74
CA MET A 48 14.14 27.20 -21.87
C MET A 48 15.16 26.08 -21.57
N ARG A 49 16.40 26.21 -22.05
CA ARG A 49 17.46 25.23 -21.78
C ARG A 49 17.81 25.16 -20.28
N GLY A 50 17.99 26.32 -19.64
CA GLY A 50 18.27 26.39 -18.20
C GLY A 50 17.11 25.87 -17.34
N SER A 51 15.87 26.10 -17.77
CA SER A 51 14.68 25.56 -17.08
C SER A 51 14.57 24.04 -17.26
N MET A 52 14.86 23.49 -18.44
CA MET A 52 14.86 22.04 -18.68
C MET A 52 15.92 21.28 -17.89
N ASP A 53 17.14 21.83 -17.78
CA ASP A 53 18.20 21.20 -17.01
C ASP A 53 17.80 21.10 -15.52
N LYS A 54 17.17 22.15 -14.98
CA LYS A 54 16.59 22.13 -13.61
C LYS A 54 15.45 21.12 -13.45
N THR A 55 14.57 21.00 -14.45
CA THR A 55 13.47 20.01 -14.44
C THR A 55 14.01 18.58 -14.48
N THR A 56 15.04 18.33 -15.29
CA THR A 56 15.70 17.01 -15.39
C THR A 56 16.37 16.62 -14.07
N ASP A 57 17.11 17.55 -13.45
CA ASP A 57 17.75 17.31 -12.16
C ASP A 57 16.75 17.09 -11.01
N SER A 58 15.63 17.82 -11.04
CA SER A 58 14.55 17.65 -10.06
C SER A 58 13.86 16.30 -10.24
N MET A 59 13.74 15.84 -11.48
CA MET A 59 13.15 14.55 -11.81
C MET A 59 14.01 13.35 -11.39
N VAL A 60 15.33 13.41 -11.63
CA VAL A 60 16.26 12.36 -11.16
C VAL A 60 16.22 12.25 -9.63
N ARG A 61 16.15 13.39 -8.92
CA ARG A 61 15.99 13.43 -7.46
C ARG A 61 14.65 12.85 -7.00
N ASN A 62 13.54 13.20 -7.65
CA ASN A 62 12.22 12.63 -7.33
C ASN A 62 12.16 11.12 -7.58
N THR A 63 12.76 10.63 -8.66
CA THR A 63 12.79 9.19 -8.99
C THR A 63 13.55 8.40 -7.93
N ARG A 64 14.71 8.90 -7.47
CA ARG A 64 15.44 8.29 -6.35
C ARG A 64 14.64 8.32 -5.05
N ALA A 65 13.99 9.45 -4.75
CA ALA A 65 13.17 9.58 -3.56
C ALA A 65 11.96 8.62 -3.55
N ILE A 66 11.36 8.34 -4.72
CA ILE A 66 10.28 7.36 -4.86
C ILE A 66 10.81 5.94 -4.58
N ASN A 67 11.97 5.58 -5.14
CA ASN A 67 12.60 4.27 -4.90
C ASN A 67 12.96 4.08 -3.41
N GLU A 68 13.57 5.07 -2.76
CA GLU A 68 13.87 4.99 -1.32
C GLU A 68 12.61 4.94 -0.44
N ARG A 69 11.49 5.52 -0.89
CA ARG A 69 10.21 5.44 -0.19
C ARG A 69 9.55 4.09 -0.38
N LEU A 70 9.70 3.48 -1.56
CA LEU A 70 9.30 2.09 -1.84
C LEU A 70 10.03 1.11 -0.90
N ASP A 71 11.35 1.24 -0.79
CA ASP A 71 12.17 0.39 0.08
C ASP A 71 11.80 0.57 1.56
N ARG A 72 11.59 1.82 2.00
CA ARG A 72 11.15 2.11 3.37
C ARG A 72 9.74 1.61 3.65
N ALA A 73 8.82 1.71 2.69
CA ALA A 73 7.48 1.17 2.84
C ALA A 73 7.55 -0.36 3.01
N ALA A 74 8.30 -1.06 2.16
CA ALA A 74 8.52 -2.50 2.28
C ALA A 74 9.09 -2.89 3.67
N GLN A 75 10.05 -2.10 4.18
CA GLN A 75 10.65 -2.31 5.50
C GLN A 75 9.65 -2.06 6.65
N VAL A 76 8.87 -0.97 6.58
CA VAL A 76 7.86 -0.65 7.62
C VAL A 76 6.74 -1.68 7.63
N ILE A 77 6.28 -2.13 6.47
CA ILE A 77 5.30 -3.23 6.36
C ILE A 77 5.85 -4.50 7.04
N SER A 78 7.15 -4.80 6.87
CA SER A 78 7.80 -5.89 7.61
C SER A 78 7.87 -5.66 9.13
N THR A 79 7.85 -4.41 9.60
CA THR A 79 8.08 -4.05 11.01
C THR A 79 6.79 -3.83 11.80
N VAL A 80 5.68 -3.45 11.15
CA VAL A 80 4.36 -3.23 11.79
C VAL A 80 3.78 -4.52 12.41
N SER A 81 4.36 -5.69 12.12
CA SER A 81 4.12 -6.95 12.85
C SER A 81 4.45 -6.88 14.36
N LYS A 82 5.09 -5.80 14.86
CA LYS A 82 5.58 -5.69 16.26
C LYS A 82 4.73 -4.86 17.22
N SER A 83 3.69 -4.15 16.79
CA SER A 83 2.99 -3.20 17.66
C SER A 83 1.58 -3.68 18.05
N VAL A 84 1.50 -4.52 19.08
CA VAL A 84 0.25 -4.85 19.81
C VAL A 84 0.36 -4.25 21.21
N GLY A 85 0.07 -2.94 21.31
CA GLY A 85 0.33 -2.12 22.50
C GLY A 85 -0.87 -1.80 23.40
N GLU A 86 -2.08 -2.30 23.09
CA GLU A 86 -3.32 -1.88 23.78
C GLU A 86 -3.96 -2.98 24.67
N MET A 87 -3.20 -4.01 25.06
CA MET A 87 -3.76 -5.26 25.64
C MET A 87 -3.73 -5.38 27.17
N THR A 88 -3.33 -4.34 27.90
CA THR A 88 -3.16 -4.39 29.37
C THR A 88 -4.48 -4.49 30.13
N GLU A 89 -5.60 -4.01 29.56
CA GLU A 89 -6.90 -4.03 30.25
C GLU A 89 -7.60 -5.41 30.23
N LEU A 90 -7.46 -6.17 29.13
CA LEU A 90 -8.11 -7.49 28.99
C LEU A 90 -7.57 -8.54 29.98
N GLY A 91 -6.28 -8.46 30.34
CA GLY A 91 -5.68 -9.33 31.34
C GLY A 91 -6.25 -9.13 32.75
N ARG A 92 -6.78 -7.93 33.04
CA ARG A 92 -7.42 -7.61 34.33
C ARG A 92 -8.83 -8.21 34.40
N SER A 93 -9.64 -8.05 33.36
CA SER A 93 -10.98 -8.64 33.24
C SER A 93 -10.94 -10.17 33.37
N MET A 94 -9.89 -10.81 32.83
CA MET A 94 -9.71 -12.26 32.91
C MET A 94 -9.48 -12.75 34.36
N ARG A 95 -8.75 -11.98 35.19
CA ARG A 95 -8.51 -12.32 36.59
C ARG A 95 -9.80 -12.26 37.41
N GLU A 96 -10.65 -11.27 37.14
CA GLU A 96 -11.97 -11.12 37.78
C GLU A 96 -12.93 -12.25 37.39
N LEU A 97 -12.91 -12.70 36.12
CA LEU A 97 -13.67 -13.86 35.65
C LEU A 97 -13.24 -15.19 36.29
N GLN A 98 -11.94 -15.40 36.49
CA GLN A 98 -11.41 -16.59 37.18
C GLN A 98 -11.90 -16.69 38.63
N GLU A 99 -12.05 -15.56 39.30
CA GLU A 99 -12.55 -15.50 40.68
C GLU A 99 -14.03 -15.88 40.77
N PHE A 100 -14.82 -15.47 39.77
CA PHE A 100 -16.26 -15.80 39.68
C PHE A 100 -16.53 -17.28 39.39
N LEU A 101 -15.66 -17.93 38.59
CA LEU A 101 -15.75 -19.34 38.21
C LEU A 101 -15.45 -20.34 39.35
N ARG A 102 -14.95 -19.87 40.50
CA ARG A 102 -14.72 -20.70 41.69
C ARG A 102 -16.01 -21.02 42.47
N SER A 103 -17.11 -20.32 42.21
CA SER A 103 -18.37 -20.49 42.96
C SER A 103 -19.19 -21.73 42.50
N PRO A 104 -19.52 -22.70 43.38
CA PRO A 104 -20.15 -23.98 42.99
C PRO A 104 -21.61 -23.94 42.51
N LYS A 105 -22.27 -22.77 42.53
CA LYS A 105 -23.74 -22.66 42.38
C LYS A 105 -24.25 -22.47 40.95
N LEU A 106 -23.39 -22.30 39.94
CA LEU A 106 -23.82 -21.79 38.64
C LEU A 106 -23.21 -22.67 37.51
N ARG A 107 -23.93 -23.74 37.14
CA ARG A 107 -23.39 -24.97 36.50
C ARG A 107 -23.58 -25.09 34.97
N GLY A 108 -23.28 -24.06 34.19
CA GLY A 108 -23.23 -24.21 32.72
C GLY A 108 -23.33 -22.89 31.99
N GLN A 109 -24.39 -22.13 32.29
CA GLN A 109 -24.63 -20.80 31.72
C GLN A 109 -23.48 -19.82 31.95
N ILE A 110 -22.71 -19.96 33.03
CA ILE A 110 -21.55 -19.11 33.26
C ILE A 110 -20.43 -19.39 32.27
N GLY A 111 -20.13 -20.64 31.92
CA GLY A 111 -19.04 -20.88 30.97
C GLY A 111 -19.35 -20.36 29.59
N GLU A 112 -20.58 -20.52 29.13
CA GLU A 112 -21.04 -19.89 27.89
C GLU A 112 -21.00 -18.36 28.00
N ALA A 113 -21.37 -17.79 29.15
CA ALA A 113 -21.28 -16.35 29.38
C ALA A 113 -19.82 -15.85 29.37
N VAL A 114 -18.88 -16.57 30.00
CA VAL A 114 -17.44 -16.25 29.97
C VAL A 114 -16.90 -16.38 28.55
N LEU A 115 -17.25 -17.45 27.83
CA LEU A 115 -16.86 -17.63 26.44
C LEU A 115 -17.36 -16.46 25.58
N LYS A 116 -18.64 -16.11 25.72
CA LYS A 116 -19.27 -14.99 25.03
C LYS A 116 -18.55 -13.67 25.33
N ASP A 117 -18.27 -13.40 26.60
CA ASP A 117 -17.62 -12.17 27.04
C ASP A 117 -16.19 -12.08 26.50
N LEU A 118 -15.43 -13.16 26.63
CA LEU A 118 -14.06 -13.29 26.10
C LEU A 118 -14.03 -13.07 24.58
N LEU A 119 -14.95 -13.69 23.82
CA LEU A 119 -15.06 -13.48 22.38
C LEU A 119 -15.46 -12.04 22.03
N SER A 120 -16.41 -11.46 22.77
CA SER A 120 -16.92 -10.11 22.51
C SER A 120 -15.89 -9.02 22.81
N GLN A 121 -15.01 -9.26 23.79
CA GLN A 121 -13.92 -8.36 24.13
C GLN A 121 -12.72 -8.50 23.17
N ALA A 122 -12.45 -9.73 22.70
CA ALA A 122 -11.28 -10.00 21.86
C ALA A 122 -11.51 -9.75 20.37
N LEU A 123 -12.73 -10.01 19.85
CA LEU A 123 -13.00 -9.98 18.42
C LEU A 123 -14.21 -9.10 18.07
N PRO A 124 -14.18 -8.40 16.91
CA PRO A 124 -15.38 -7.79 16.36
C PRO A 124 -16.47 -8.83 16.06
N LYS A 125 -17.74 -8.46 16.22
CA LYS A 125 -18.92 -9.34 16.06
C LYS A 125 -18.99 -10.09 14.71
N GLN A 126 -18.33 -9.60 13.67
CA GLN A 126 -18.30 -10.26 12.36
C GLN A 126 -17.40 -11.51 12.32
N HIS A 127 -16.45 -11.63 13.25
CA HIS A 127 -15.46 -12.70 13.30
C HIS A 127 -15.84 -13.86 14.22
N PHE A 128 -17.00 -13.79 14.89
CA PHE A 128 -17.53 -14.90 15.67
C PHE A 128 -19.05 -14.91 15.66
N HIS A 129 -19.64 -16.10 15.81
CA HIS A 129 -21.08 -16.29 15.96
C HIS A 129 -21.31 -17.12 17.21
N LEU A 130 -22.30 -16.75 18.03
CA LEU A 130 -22.74 -17.55 19.16
C LEU A 130 -23.90 -18.43 18.72
N GLN A 131 -24.02 -19.62 19.30
CA GLN A 131 -25.10 -20.58 18.99
C GLN A 131 -25.20 -20.83 17.48
N TYR A 132 -24.06 -21.16 16.87
CA TYR A 132 -23.96 -21.34 15.43
C TYR A 132 -24.57 -22.69 15.02
N ALA A 133 -25.61 -22.63 14.19
CA ALA A 133 -26.31 -23.81 13.69
C ALA A 133 -25.67 -24.33 12.39
N PHE A 134 -25.28 -25.59 12.39
CA PHE A 134 -24.91 -26.33 11.20
C PHE A 134 -26.15 -26.76 10.41
N LYS A 135 -25.98 -27.07 9.12
CA LYS A 135 -27.05 -27.56 8.24
C LYS A 135 -27.66 -28.87 8.73
N SER A 136 -26.91 -29.66 9.50
CA SER A 136 -27.41 -30.88 10.15
C SER A 136 -28.35 -30.62 11.33
N GLY A 137 -28.54 -29.37 11.75
CA GLY A 137 -29.34 -29.00 12.93
C GLY A 137 -28.58 -29.06 14.26
N GLU A 138 -27.30 -29.44 14.24
CA GLU A 138 -26.42 -29.37 15.41
C GLU A 138 -26.02 -27.92 15.66
N ILE A 139 -26.05 -27.48 16.93
CA ILE A 139 -25.74 -26.10 17.32
C ILE A 139 -24.51 -26.12 18.22
N VAL A 140 -23.48 -25.35 17.83
CA VAL A 140 -22.26 -25.19 18.64
C VAL A 140 -22.30 -23.87 19.41
N ASP A 141 -21.72 -23.84 20.62
CA ASP A 141 -21.80 -22.69 21.52
C ASP A 141 -21.24 -21.41 20.91
N ALA A 142 -20.11 -21.52 20.21
CA ALA A 142 -19.56 -20.45 19.40
C ALA A 142 -18.84 -20.99 18.15
N ALA A 143 -18.72 -20.13 17.14
CA ALA A 143 -18.01 -20.40 15.91
C ALA A 143 -17.17 -19.18 15.54
N LEU A 144 -15.85 -19.33 15.48
CA LEU A 144 -14.96 -18.30 14.96
C LEU A 144 -14.97 -18.35 13.43
N LYS A 145 -15.13 -17.21 12.79
CA LYS A 145 -15.17 -17.07 11.34
C LYS A 145 -13.90 -16.37 10.85
N LEU A 146 -13.04 -17.15 10.22
CA LEU A 146 -11.80 -16.69 9.59
C LEU A 146 -11.94 -16.75 8.07
N GLU A 147 -10.98 -16.18 7.34
CA GLU A 147 -10.95 -16.28 5.87
C GLU A 147 -10.78 -17.74 5.40
N GLN A 148 -10.08 -18.55 6.20
CA GLN A 148 -9.74 -19.94 5.89
C GLN A 148 -10.86 -20.93 6.21
N GLY A 149 -11.82 -20.54 7.06
CA GLY A 149 -12.91 -21.40 7.49
C GLY A 149 -13.41 -21.09 8.89
N ILE A 150 -14.28 -21.97 9.39
CA ILE A 150 -14.93 -21.85 10.68
C ILE A 150 -14.23 -22.73 11.71
N ILE A 151 -13.90 -22.18 12.89
CA ILE A 151 -13.43 -22.95 14.04
C ILE A 151 -14.59 -23.07 15.04
N PRO A 152 -15.19 -24.26 15.21
CA PRO A 152 -16.21 -24.49 16.23
C PRO A 152 -15.59 -24.46 17.64
N ILE A 153 -16.30 -23.87 18.60
CA ILE A 153 -15.93 -23.82 20.02
C ILE A 153 -17.13 -24.29 20.85
N ASP A 154 -16.95 -25.39 21.55
CA ASP A 154 -17.99 -25.98 22.41
C ASP A 154 -17.51 -25.97 23.87
N ALA A 155 -18.32 -25.41 24.77
CA ALA A 155 -18.03 -25.30 26.18
C ALA A 155 -18.43 -26.57 26.93
N LYS A 156 -17.49 -27.14 27.70
CA LYS A 156 -17.73 -28.37 28.47
C LYS A 156 -17.17 -28.27 29.89
N PHE A 157 -17.96 -28.76 30.84
CA PHE A 157 -17.67 -28.75 32.27
C PHE A 157 -17.75 -30.16 32.87
N PRO A 158 -16.71 -31.00 32.71
CA PRO A 158 -16.65 -32.32 33.34
C PRO A 158 -16.33 -32.21 34.85
N MET A 159 -17.22 -31.56 35.63
CA MET A 159 -16.96 -31.23 37.04
C MET A 159 -17.26 -32.35 38.03
N GLU A 160 -18.18 -33.26 37.70
CA GLU A 160 -18.71 -34.18 38.70
C GLU A 160 -17.64 -35.16 39.21
N ASN A 161 -17.04 -35.91 38.29
CA ASN A 161 -15.99 -36.87 38.63
C ASN A 161 -14.68 -36.18 39.05
N PHE A 162 -14.38 -35.00 38.51
CA PHE A 162 -13.26 -34.17 38.99
C PHE A 162 -13.42 -33.82 40.48
N ARG A 163 -14.60 -33.33 40.90
CA ARG A 163 -14.86 -32.98 42.31
C ARG A 163 -14.82 -34.19 43.23
N LYS A 164 -15.40 -35.32 42.79
CA LYS A 164 -15.37 -36.59 43.55
C LYS A 164 -13.93 -37.05 43.76
N MET A 165 -13.11 -37.02 42.71
CA MET A 165 -11.68 -37.30 42.78
C MET A 165 -10.94 -36.35 43.72
N SER A 166 -11.12 -35.02 43.60
CA SER A 166 -10.40 -34.05 44.43
C SER A 166 -10.76 -34.10 45.92
N LYS A 167 -11.93 -34.63 46.27
CA LYS A 167 -12.40 -34.74 47.67
C LYS A 167 -12.13 -36.11 48.29
N SER A 168 -11.77 -37.10 47.49
CA SER A 168 -11.54 -38.47 47.95
C SER A 168 -10.26 -38.57 48.78
N GLN A 169 -10.40 -38.97 50.04
CA GLN A 169 -9.26 -39.24 50.92
C GLN A 169 -8.69 -40.65 50.68
N ASP A 170 -9.52 -41.61 50.28
CA ASP A 170 -9.06 -42.94 49.86
C ASP A 170 -8.47 -42.92 48.45
N GLU A 171 -7.34 -43.61 48.28
CA GLU A 171 -6.61 -43.70 47.01
C GLU A 171 -7.35 -44.57 45.99
N LYS A 172 -8.02 -45.64 46.44
CA LYS A 172 -8.75 -46.53 45.53
C LYS A 172 -9.98 -45.83 44.95
N GLU A 173 -10.76 -45.15 45.79
CA GLU A 173 -11.87 -44.30 45.35
C GLU A 173 -11.41 -43.18 44.41
N ARG A 174 -10.27 -42.53 44.72
CA ARG A 174 -9.69 -41.49 43.87
C ARG A 174 -9.34 -42.01 42.48
N ALA A 175 -8.72 -43.19 42.40
CA ALA A 175 -8.39 -43.83 41.12
C ALA A 175 -9.64 -44.22 40.30
N ALA A 176 -10.71 -44.69 40.97
CA ALA A 176 -11.97 -45.00 40.30
C ALA A 176 -12.66 -43.76 39.72
N HIS A 177 -12.68 -42.65 40.48
CA HIS A 177 -13.20 -41.36 40.00
C HIS A 177 -12.35 -40.78 38.88
N ARG A 178 -11.02 -40.93 38.92
CA ARG A 178 -10.12 -40.56 37.82
C ARG A 178 -10.49 -41.28 36.53
N LYS A 179 -10.64 -42.60 36.56
CA LYS A 179 -11.04 -43.38 35.36
C LYS A 179 -12.38 -42.91 34.78
N SER A 180 -13.34 -42.64 35.66
CA SER A 180 -14.66 -42.13 35.25
C SER A 180 -14.55 -40.74 34.61
N PHE A 181 -13.71 -39.86 35.18
CA PHE A 181 -13.41 -38.54 34.61
C PHE A 181 -12.80 -38.63 33.20
N VAL A 182 -11.82 -39.53 33.00
CA VAL A 182 -11.22 -39.75 31.67
C VAL A 182 -12.28 -40.14 30.64
N VAL A 183 -13.17 -41.08 31.01
CA VAL A 183 -14.26 -41.54 30.12
C VAL A 183 -15.22 -40.41 29.76
N ASP A 184 -15.62 -39.58 30.73
CA ASP A 184 -16.52 -38.44 30.49
C ASP A 184 -15.89 -37.43 29.51
N VAL A 185 -14.61 -37.11 29.71
CA VAL A 185 -13.90 -36.16 28.85
C VAL A 185 -13.77 -36.71 27.43
N LYS A 186 -13.43 -37.99 27.27
CA LYS A 186 -13.36 -38.64 25.95
C LYS A 186 -14.71 -38.64 25.22
N LYS A 187 -15.81 -38.88 25.94
CA LYS A 187 -17.16 -38.78 25.38
C LYS A 187 -17.48 -37.39 24.85
N HIS A 188 -17.05 -36.33 25.55
CA HIS A 188 -17.21 -34.96 25.07
C HIS A 188 -16.37 -34.69 23.82
N ILE A 189 -15.12 -35.14 23.80
CA ILE A 189 -14.24 -35.04 22.62
C ILE A 189 -14.88 -35.72 21.40
N ASP A 190 -15.41 -36.94 21.56
CA ASP A 190 -16.06 -37.67 20.47
C ASP A 190 -17.31 -36.95 19.95
N ALA A 191 -18.12 -36.40 20.87
CA ALA A 191 -19.29 -35.62 20.50
C ALA A 191 -18.91 -34.37 19.69
N ILE A 192 -17.92 -33.61 20.15
CA ILE A 192 -17.44 -32.39 19.47
C ILE A 192 -16.89 -32.74 18.08
N SER A 193 -16.02 -33.76 18.01
CA SER A 193 -15.40 -34.20 16.76
C SER A 193 -16.44 -34.61 15.72
N THR A 194 -17.45 -35.38 16.14
CA THR A 194 -18.49 -35.92 15.24
C THR A 194 -19.51 -34.85 14.82
N LYS A 195 -19.89 -33.97 15.75
CA LYS A 195 -20.97 -33.00 15.52
C LYS A 195 -20.50 -31.76 14.78
N TYR A 196 -19.30 -31.27 15.07
CA TYR A 196 -18.92 -29.91 14.68
C TYR A 196 -17.72 -29.83 13.72
N ILE A 197 -16.90 -30.88 13.58
CA ILE A 197 -15.82 -30.89 12.57
C ILE A 197 -16.43 -31.32 11.22
N ARG A 198 -16.87 -30.32 10.45
CA ARG A 198 -17.59 -30.49 9.18
C ARG A 198 -16.96 -29.67 8.06
N PRO A 199 -15.87 -30.15 7.44
CA PRO A 199 -15.23 -29.44 6.33
C PRO A 199 -16.18 -29.15 5.16
N GLN A 200 -17.18 -30.02 4.94
CA GLN A 200 -18.20 -29.85 3.89
C GLN A 200 -19.15 -28.67 4.15
N GLU A 201 -19.21 -28.19 5.38
CA GLU A 201 -19.96 -27.00 5.80
C GLU A 201 -19.03 -25.79 6.05
N GLY A 202 -17.75 -25.88 5.67
CA GLY A 202 -16.78 -24.79 5.76
C GLY A 202 -16.03 -24.68 7.08
N THR A 203 -16.06 -25.71 7.93
CA THR A 203 -15.19 -25.73 9.12
C THR A 203 -13.75 -26.07 8.74
N LEU A 204 -12.81 -25.65 9.58
CA LEU A 204 -11.48 -26.24 9.60
C LEU A 204 -11.56 -27.70 10.05
N ASP A 205 -10.44 -28.40 9.92
CA ASP A 205 -10.31 -29.81 10.26
C ASP A 205 -10.19 -30.06 11.77
N PHE A 206 -10.40 -29.04 12.61
CA PHE A 206 -10.38 -29.16 14.06
C PHE A 206 -11.45 -28.28 14.75
N ALA A 207 -11.71 -28.56 16.02
CA ALA A 207 -12.57 -27.77 16.90
C ALA A 207 -11.91 -27.51 18.26
N LEU A 208 -12.36 -26.47 18.96
CA LEU A 208 -11.92 -26.15 20.32
C LEU A 208 -12.93 -26.67 21.33
N MET A 209 -12.44 -27.40 22.34
CA MET A 209 -13.22 -27.75 23.53
C MET A 209 -12.86 -26.77 24.64
N TYR A 210 -13.75 -25.81 24.90
CA TYR A 210 -13.53 -24.79 25.91
C TYR A 210 -13.87 -25.33 27.31
N ILE A 211 -12.88 -25.29 28.20
CA ILE A 211 -12.95 -25.80 29.58
C ILE A 211 -12.80 -24.60 30.52
N PRO A 212 -13.90 -24.07 31.07
CA PRO A 212 -13.83 -22.76 31.74
C PRO A 212 -13.11 -22.83 33.09
N ALA A 213 -13.11 -24.00 33.73
CA ALA A 213 -12.40 -24.22 34.98
C ALA A 213 -10.94 -24.60 34.71
N GLU A 214 -10.02 -23.65 34.94
CA GLU A 214 -8.57 -23.85 34.79
C GLU A 214 -8.03 -25.10 35.52
N PRO A 215 -8.43 -25.42 36.77
CA PRO A 215 -7.92 -26.61 37.46
C PRO A 215 -8.29 -27.92 36.75
N VAL A 216 -9.41 -27.93 36.05
CA VAL A 216 -9.89 -29.11 35.34
C VAL A 216 -9.19 -29.25 34.00
N TYR A 217 -8.95 -28.13 33.33
CA TYR A 217 -8.07 -28.10 32.17
C TYR A 217 -6.66 -28.62 32.51
N TYR A 218 -6.09 -28.19 33.64
CA TYR A 218 -4.79 -28.67 34.11
C TYR A 218 -4.80 -30.17 34.41
N GLU A 219 -5.85 -30.68 35.06
CA GLU A 219 -6.00 -32.12 35.30
C GLU A 219 -6.04 -32.92 34.00
N ILE A 220 -6.69 -32.41 32.97
CA ILE A 220 -6.77 -33.05 31.65
C ILE A 220 -5.40 -33.11 30.99
N LEU A 221 -4.67 -31.99 30.96
CA LEU A 221 -3.40 -31.93 30.23
C LEU A 221 -2.22 -32.54 30.99
N THR A 222 -2.11 -32.29 32.30
CA THR A 222 -0.91 -32.68 33.06
C THR A 222 -1.02 -34.08 33.64
N ASN A 223 -2.18 -34.43 34.20
CA ASN A 223 -2.32 -35.65 34.98
C ASN A 223 -2.91 -36.82 34.19
N ASN A 224 -3.42 -36.58 32.97
CA ASN A 224 -4.02 -37.60 32.11
C ASN A 224 -3.61 -37.37 30.64
N PRO A 225 -2.31 -37.50 30.29
CA PRO A 225 -1.80 -37.21 28.93
C PRO A 225 -2.49 -38.03 27.83
N GLU A 226 -3.01 -39.21 28.17
CA GLU A 226 -3.87 -40.03 27.30
C GLU A 226 -5.14 -39.33 26.81
N ILE A 227 -5.60 -38.27 27.48
CA ILE A 227 -6.71 -37.44 27.01
C ILE A 227 -6.23 -36.46 25.96
N ASP A 228 -5.07 -35.83 26.16
CA ASP A 228 -4.52 -34.86 25.20
C ASP A 228 -4.19 -35.54 23.86
N ASP A 229 -3.54 -36.70 23.90
CA ASP A 229 -3.28 -37.52 22.72
C ASP A 229 -4.58 -37.93 22.01
N TYR A 230 -5.60 -38.33 22.77
CA TYR A 230 -6.90 -38.71 22.22
C TYR A 230 -7.61 -37.51 21.58
N ALA A 231 -7.60 -36.35 22.25
CA ALA A 231 -8.16 -35.11 21.73
C ALA A 231 -7.44 -34.72 20.43
N TYR A 232 -6.11 -34.83 20.39
CA TYR A 232 -5.31 -34.59 19.19
C TYR A 232 -5.75 -35.47 18.03
N GLN A 233 -5.86 -36.78 18.24
CA GLN A 233 -6.29 -37.73 17.20
C GLN A 233 -7.71 -37.44 16.70
N LYS A 234 -8.59 -36.98 17.59
CA LYS A 234 -9.97 -36.58 17.26
C LYS A 234 -10.07 -35.17 16.69
N ARG A 235 -8.95 -34.47 16.54
CA ARG A 235 -8.84 -33.09 16.06
C ARG A 235 -9.65 -32.11 16.92
N VAL A 236 -9.69 -32.38 18.22
CA VAL A 236 -10.28 -31.50 19.24
C VAL A 236 -9.14 -30.95 20.08
N ARG A 237 -9.14 -29.64 20.30
CA ARG A 237 -8.14 -28.94 21.12
C ARG A 237 -8.79 -28.46 22.42
N PRO A 238 -8.49 -29.09 23.57
CA PRO A 238 -8.87 -28.55 24.86
C PRO A 238 -8.24 -27.17 25.04
N VAL A 239 -9.02 -26.18 25.49
CA VAL A 239 -8.53 -24.83 25.78
C VAL A 239 -9.16 -24.31 27.07
N SER A 240 -8.35 -23.68 27.92
CA SER A 240 -8.84 -22.90 29.08
C SER A 240 -9.15 -21.45 28.69
N PRO A 241 -9.69 -20.60 29.58
CA PRO A 241 -9.80 -19.17 29.32
C PRO A 241 -8.47 -18.53 28.91
N ASN A 242 -7.37 -18.91 29.57
CA ASN A 242 -6.04 -18.38 29.26
C ASN A 242 -5.54 -18.85 27.89
N THR A 243 -5.69 -20.15 27.61
CA THR A 243 -5.24 -20.72 26.33
C THR A 243 -6.10 -20.22 25.18
N LEU A 244 -7.43 -20.15 25.36
CA LEU A 244 -8.33 -19.57 24.35
C LEU A 244 -7.95 -18.12 24.06
N TYR A 245 -7.66 -17.31 25.09
CA TYR A 245 -7.18 -15.94 24.89
C TYR A 245 -5.89 -15.89 24.07
N ALA A 246 -4.93 -16.76 24.34
CA ALA A 246 -3.70 -16.85 23.55
C ALA A 246 -3.98 -17.21 22.07
N TYR A 247 -4.91 -18.14 21.82
CA TYR A 247 -5.36 -18.49 20.46
C TYR A 247 -6.02 -17.30 19.76
N LEU A 248 -6.94 -16.61 20.43
CA LEU A 248 -7.59 -15.42 19.87
C LEU A 248 -6.59 -14.33 19.57
N ARG A 249 -5.58 -14.13 20.42
CA ARG A 249 -4.48 -13.20 20.16
C ARG A 249 -3.71 -13.55 18.89
N ALA A 250 -3.36 -14.82 18.72
CA ALA A 250 -2.69 -15.27 17.50
C ALA A 250 -3.56 -15.04 16.25
N ILE A 251 -4.86 -15.27 16.37
CA ILE A 251 -5.85 -15.01 15.30
C ILE A 251 -5.93 -13.51 14.98
N ILE A 252 -6.05 -12.63 15.99
CA ILE A 252 -6.11 -11.18 15.79
C ILE A 252 -4.85 -10.69 15.08
N MET A 253 -3.68 -11.12 15.53
CA MET A 253 -2.41 -10.78 14.89
C MET A 253 -2.36 -11.25 13.44
N SER A 254 -2.89 -12.43 13.13
CA SER A 254 -3.00 -12.93 11.76
C SER A 254 -3.96 -12.10 10.90
N LEU A 255 -5.11 -11.70 11.44
CA LEU A 255 -6.09 -10.87 10.74
C LEU A 255 -5.54 -9.46 10.46
N GLU A 256 -4.89 -8.83 11.44
CA GLU A 256 -4.24 -7.54 11.28
C GLU A 256 -3.10 -7.62 10.26
N GLY A 257 -2.26 -8.66 10.35
CA GLY A 257 -1.19 -8.94 9.40
C GLY A 257 -1.72 -9.04 7.96
N SER A 258 -2.79 -9.81 7.74
CA SER A 258 -3.42 -9.94 6.41
C SER A 258 -3.99 -8.61 5.90
N ARG A 259 -4.61 -7.80 6.78
CA ARG A 259 -5.12 -6.47 6.39
C ARG A 259 -4.00 -5.54 5.95
N ILE A 260 -2.91 -5.52 6.72
CA ILE A 260 -1.71 -4.72 6.41
C ILE A 260 -1.10 -5.20 5.10
N GLU A 261 -0.96 -6.50 4.90
CA GLU A 261 -0.44 -7.09 3.65
C GLU A 261 -1.26 -6.66 2.43
N LYS A 262 -2.60 -6.72 2.51
CA LYS A 262 -3.50 -6.29 1.43
C LYS A 262 -3.32 -4.81 1.10
N GLN A 263 -3.28 -3.94 2.12
CA GLN A 263 -3.09 -2.50 1.93
C GLN A 263 -1.69 -2.17 1.40
N ALA A 264 -0.67 -2.84 1.92
CA ALA A 264 0.71 -2.76 1.44
C ALA A 264 0.81 -3.12 -0.05
N GLY A 265 0.20 -4.22 -0.47
CA GLY A 265 0.15 -4.64 -1.86
C GLY A 265 -0.46 -3.57 -2.77
N GLN A 266 -1.55 -2.95 -2.35
CA GLN A 266 -2.19 -1.84 -3.09
C GLN A 266 -1.27 -0.62 -3.21
N ILE A 267 -0.63 -0.21 -2.12
CA ILE A 267 0.31 0.93 -2.12
C ILE A 267 1.50 0.64 -3.03
N LEU A 268 2.09 -0.56 -2.95
CA LEU A 268 3.21 -0.96 -3.80
C LEU A 268 2.83 -1.00 -5.28
N ALA A 269 1.62 -1.46 -5.60
CA ALA A 269 1.12 -1.43 -6.98
C ALA A 269 1.00 0.00 -7.52
N ALA A 270 0.40 0.92 -6.76
CA ALA A 270 0.28 2.33 -7.13
C ALA A 270 1.66 3.00 -7.30
N LEU A 271 2.62 2.70 -6.41
CA LEU A 271 3.97 3.24 -6.52
C LEU A 271 4.73 2.70 -7.74
N ARG A 272 4.53 1.44 -8.14
CA ARG A 272 5.10 0.88 -9.38
C ARG A 272 4.53 1.54 -10.62
N GLU A 273 3.24 1.83 -10.63
CA GLU A 273 2.59 2.57 -11.72
C GLU A 273 3.18 3.97 -11.87
N ILE A 274 3.32 4.70 -10.76
CA ILE A 274 3.95 6.02 -10.73
C ILE A 274 5.40 5.96 -11.22
N ALA A 275 6.17 4.95 -10.82
CA ALA A 275 7.55 4.77 -11.28
C ALA A 275 7.61 4.57 -12.80
N GLY A 276 6.75 3.69 -13.35
CA GLY A 276 6.67 3.48 -14.80
C GLY A 276 6.26 4.73 -15.58
N GLU A 277 5.34 5.53 -15.04
CA GLU A 277 4.94 6.79 -15.68
C GLU A 277 6.05 7.84 -15.61
N THR A 278 6.81 7.85 -14.52
CA THR A 278 8.00 8.68 -14.35
C THR A 278 9.06 8.32 -15.40
N ASP A 279 9.30 7.04 -15.67
CA ASP A 279 10.26 6.60 -16.70
C ASP A 279 9.83 7.06 -18.10
N LYS A 280 8.55 6.89 -18.45
CA LYS A 280 8.01 7.39 -19.75
C LYS A 280 8.15 8.89 -19.87
N PHE A 281 7.80 9.64 -18.83
CA PHE A 281 7.94 11.10 -18.82
C PHE A 281 9.42 11.50 -18.96
N GLY A 282 10.34 10.80 -18.30
CA GLY A 282 11.78 11.06 -18.39
C GLY A 282 12.32 10.82 -19.79
N SER A 283 11.86 9.77 -20.47
CA SER A 283 12.22 9.51 -21.87
C SER A 283 11.72 10.63 -22.81
N SER A 284 10.49 11.10 -22.59
CA SER A 284 9.89 12.19 -23.37
C SER A 284 10.63 13.51 -23.14
N LEU A 285 10.97 13.79 -21.88
CA LEU A 285 11.74 14.97 -21.49
C LEU A 285 13.14 14.96 -22.14
N SER A 286 13.81 13.80 -22.15
CA SER A 286 15.12 13.64 -22.79
C SER A 286 15.07 13.93 -24.29
N VAL A 287 14.05 13.43 -24.99
CA VAL A 287 13.81 13.72 -26.41
C VAL A 287 13.59 15.22 -26.62
N LEU A 288 12.75 15.85 -25.81
CA LEU A 288 12.51 17.30 -25.86
C LEU A 288 13.79 18.11 -25.62
N THR A 289 14.59 17.76 -24.60
CA THR A 289 15.88 18.40 -24.33
C THR A 289 16.82 18.30 -25.53
N ARG A 290 16.84 17.15 -26.22
CA ARG A 290 17.62 16.99 -27.46
C ARG A 290 17.15 17.96 -28.54
N HIS A 291 15.85 18.09 -28.75
CA HIS A 291 15.29 19.03 -29.74
C HIS A 291 15.62 20.48 -29.40
N ILE A 292 15.52 20.90 -28.13
CA ILE A 292 15.88 22.26 -27.71
C ILE A 292 17.39 22.52 -27.91
N LYS A 293 18.26 21.57 -27.54
CA LYS A 293 19.70 21.69 -27.78
C LYS A 293 20.03 21.86 -29.27
N ASN A 294 19.35 21.09 -30.13
CA ASN A 294 19.52 21.19 -31.58
C ASN A 294 19.00 22.54 -32.12
N ALA A 295 17.86 23.01 -31.64
CA ALA A 295 17.30 24.32 -32.02
C ALA A 295 18.22 25.47 -31.60
N ALA A 296 18.78 25.41 -30.39
CA ALA A 296 19.77 26.37 -29.90
C ALA A 296 21.01 26.42 -30.81
N ALA A 297 21.60 25.26 -31.10
CA ALA A 297 22.76 25.18 -31.99
C ALA A 297 22.46 25.72 -33.40
N SER A 298 21.27 25.44 -33.93
CA SER A 298 20.83 25.99 -35.22
C SER A 298 20.65 27.51 -35.19
N SER A 299 20.11 28.05 -34.09
CA SER A 299 19.95 29.49 -33.89
C SER A 299 21.32 30.20 -33.88
N ASP A 300 22.30 29.62 -33.18
CA ASP A 300 23.67 30.15 -33.11
C ASP A 300 24.36 30.15 -34.49
N ASP A 301 24.20 29.09 -35.29
CA ASP A 301 24.74 29.02 -36.66
C ASP A 301 24.11 30.10 -37.56
N VAL A 302 22.78 30.24 -37.53
CA VAL A 302 22.06 31.26 -38.30
C VAL A 302 22.54 32.66 -37.91
N ASN A 303 22.67 32.94 -36.60
CA ASN A 303 23.11 34.25 -36.12
C ASN A 303 24.56 34.55 -36.55
N THR A 304 25.43 33.55 -36.53
CA THR A 304 26.82 33.67 -37.00
C THR A 304 26.89 33.96 -38.50
N ARG A 305 26.10 33.24 -39.31
CA ARG A 305 26.03 33.47 -40.76
C ARG A 305 25.45 34.84 -41.08
N PHE A 306 24.40 35.25 -40.38
CA PHE A 306 23.77 36.55 -40.54
C PHE A 306 24.74 37.68 -40.19
N SER A 307 25.46 37.57 -39.07
CA SER A 307 26.49 38.55 -38.68
C SER A 307 27.57 38.70 -39.77
N ARG A 308 28.06 37.58 -40.32
CA ARG A 308 29.02 37.60 -41.44
C ARG A 308 28.44 38.25 -42.69
N LEU A 309 27.19 37.96 -43.04
CA LEU A 309 26.50 38.57 -44.17
C LEU A 309 26.38 40.09 -43.98
N ASN A 310 25.98 40.52 -42.77
CA ASN A 310 25.83 41.94 -42.45
C ASN A 310 27.17 42.68 -42.50
N SER A 311 28.26 42.07 -42.01
CA SER A 311 29.62 42.62 -42.16
C SER A 311 30.04 42.75 -43.63
N LYS A 312 29.65 41.81 -44.50
CA LYS A 312 29.93 41.91 -45.94
C LYS A 312 29.12 43.03 -46.59
N ILE A 313 27.83 43.16 -46.25
CA ILE A 313 26.97 44.24 -46.76
C ILE A 313 27.49 45.61 -46.33
N SER A 314 27.88 45.78 -45.06
CA SER A 314 28.44 47.05 -44.57
C SER A 314 29.79 47.39 -45.22
N THR A 315 30.61 46.38 -45.52
CA THR A 315 31.86 46.56 -46.27
C THR A 315 31.56 47.09 -47.68
N VAL A 316 30.60 46.52 -48.40
CA VAL A 316 30.17 46.98 -49.74
C VAL A 316 29.63 48.42 -49.69
N GLN A 317 28.78 48.75 -48.72
CA GLN A 317 28.28 50.12 -48.54
C GLN A 317 29.41 51.12 -48.26
N SER A 318 30.41 50.74 -47.46
CA SER A 318 31.56 51.60 -47.17
C SER A 318 32.43 51.88 -48.42
N ILE A 319 32.50 50.93 -49.36
CA ILE A 319 33.19 51.08 -50.64
C ILE A 319 32.43 52.07 -51.55
N GLU A 320 31.10 51.96 -51.65
CA GLU A 320 30.27 52.94 -52.38
C GLU A 320 30.40 54.36 -51.79
N THR A 321 30.46 54.47 -50.45
CA THR A 321 30.56 55.78 -49.79
C THR A 321 31.93 56.43 -50.01
N LYS A 322 33.01 55.64 -50.06
CA LYS A 322 34.35 56.13 -50.42
C LYS A 322 34.44 56.53 -51.89
N SER A 323 33.83 55.78 -52.80
CA SER A 323 33.78 56.10 -54.23
C SER A 323 33.04 57.41 -54.51
N LYS A 324 31.90 57.67 -53.83
CA LYS A 324 31.19 58.96 -53.95
C LYS A 324 31.94 60.17 -53.37
N LYS A 325 32.88 59.96 -52.45
CA LYS A 325 33.68 61.04 -51.83
C LYS A 325 34.92 61.41 -52.66
N SER A 326 35.40 60.54 -53.55
CA SER A 326 36.52 60.84 -54.46
C SER A 326 36.09 61.46 -55.81
N LEU A 327 34.77 61.60 -56.02
CA LEU A 327 34.16 62.15 -57.24
C LEU A 327 33.51 63.53 -57.02
N LYS A 328 33.84 64.20 -55.91
CA LYS A 328 33.38 65.57 -55.59
C LYS A 328 34.55 66.53 -55.46
#